data_AF-A0A9E5KHS3-F1
#
_entry.id   AF-A0A9E5KHS3-F1
#
_cell.length_a   1.000
_cell.length_b   1.000
_cell.length_c   1.000
_cell.angle_alpha   90.00
_cell.angle_beta   90.00
_cell.angle_gamma   90.00
#
_symmetry.space_group_name_H-M   'P 1'
#
loop_
_entity.id
_entity.type
_entity.pdbx_description
1 polymer ?
#
loop_
_entity_poly.entity_id
_entity_poly.type
_entity_poly.pdbx_seq_one_letter_code
_entity_poly.pdbx_strand_id
1 'polypeptide(L)' 'KPEDLTGAVLFFASEDSDFITGQTLVVDGGNCLH' A
#
# COMPACT_ATOMS: atom_id res chain seq x y z
N LYS A 1 -0.39 -13.99 -0.84
CA LYS A 1 0.34 -14.37 -2.06
C LYS A 1 1.00 -13.11 -2.63
N PRO A 2 2.05 -13.20 -3.46
CA PRO A 2 2.74 -11.99 -3.97
C PRO A 2 1.80 -10.99 -4.67
N GLU A 3 0.75 -11.49 -5.30
CA GLU A 3 -0.24 -10.70 -6.03
C GLU A 3 -1.07 -9.78 -5.14
N ASP A 4 -1.16 -10.08 -3.83
CA ASP A 4 -1.91 -9.26 -2.87
C ASP A 4 -1.24 -7.89 -2.64
N LEU A 5 0.06 -7.76 -2.95
CA LEU A 5 0.80 -6.50 -2.83
C LEU A 5 0.76 -5.64 -4.09
N THR A 6 0.48 -6.24 -5.25
CA THR A 6 0.57 -5.58 -6.55
C THR A 6 -0.27 -4.31 -6.61
N GLY A 7 -1.50 -4.34 -6.09
CA GLY A 7 -2.39 -3.17 -6.05
C GLY A 7 -1.85 -2.04 -5.17
N ALA A 8 -1.29 -2.36 -4.00
CA ALA A 8 -0.70 -1.37 -3.09
C ALA A 8 0.55 -0.71 -3.68
N VAL A 9 1.38 -1.50 -4.38
CA VAL A 9 2.57 -0.98 -5.07
C VAL A 9 2.17 -0.11 -6.26
N LEU A 10 1.17 -0.54 -7.05
CA LEU A 10 0.64 0.25 -8.18
C LEU A 10 0.05 1.57 -7.70
N PHE A 11 -0.69 1.56 -6.59
CA PHE A 11 -1.23 2.77 -5.97
C PHE A 11 -0.12 3.78 -5.68
N PHE A 12 0.93 3.37 -4.95
CA PHE A 12 2.06 4.26 -4.65
C PHE A 12 2.90 4.68 -5.87
N ALA A 13 2.84 3.91 -6.96
CA ALA A 13 3.51 4.27 -8.22
C ALA A 13 2.65 5.14 -9.14
N SER A 14 1.38 5.38 -8.79
CA SER A 14 0.41 6.11 -9.60
C SER A 14 0.21 7.54 -9.11
N GLU A 15 -0.35 8.38 -9.99
CA GLU A 15 -0.75 9.77 -9.72
C GLU A 15 -1.80 9.89 -8.60
N ASP A 16 -2.57 8.81 -8.34
CA ASP A 16 -3.56 8.77 -7.25
C ASP A 16 -2.91 8.94 -5.86
N SER A 17 -1.59 8.75 -5.75
CA SER A 17 -0.84 8.85 -4.50
C SER A 17 0.04 10.11 -4.38
N ASP A 18 -0.06 11.07 -5.30
CA ASP A 18 0.84 12.24 -5.38
C ASP A 18 0.95 13.09 -4.10
N PHE A 19 -0.08 13.04 -3.25
CA PHE A 19 -0.10 13.76 -1.98
C PHE A 19 0.24 12.88 -0.76
N ILE A 20 0.62 11.62 -0.95
CA ILE A 20 0.89 10.64 0.11
C ILE A 20 2.37 10.29 0.12
N THR A 21 3.08 10.76 1.14
CA THR A 21 4.50 10.48 1.34
C THR A 21 4.83 10.24 2.81
N GLY A 22 5.91 9.51 3.07
CA GLY A 22 6.37 9.15 4.42
C GLY A 22 5.44 8.20 5.18
N GLN A 23 4.46 7.59 4.51
CA GLN A 23 3.50 6.69 5.11
C GLN A 23 3.90 5.22 4.95
N THR A 24 3.43 4.37 5.86
CA THR A 24 3.53 2.91 5.75
C THR A 24 2.14 2.34 5.54
N LEU A 25 1.91 1.66 4.41
CA LEU A 25 0.67 0.94 4.13
C LEU A 25 0.87 -0.55 4.44
N VAL A 26 0.23 -1.03 5.51
CA VAL A 26 0.29 -2.43 5.93
C VAL A 26 -0.75 -3.25 5.16
N VAL A 27 -0.29 -4.31 4.50
CA VAL A 27 -1.13 -5.25 3.74
C VAL A 27 -0.91 -6.66 4.28
N ASP A 28 -1.53 -6.96 5.43
CA ASP A 28 -1.34 -8.22 6.16
C ASP A 28 -2.67 -8.97 6.46
N GLY A 29 -3.77 -8.52 5.88
CA GLY A 29 -5.10 -9.09 6.12
C GLY A 29 -5.74 -8.67 7.46
N GLY A 30 -5.23 -7.61 8.10
CA GLY A 30 -5.75 -7.10 9.38
C GLY A 30 -5.10 -7.74 10.59
N ASN A 31 -3.87 -8.24 10.45
CA ASN A 31 -3.13 -8.89 11.52
C ASN A 31 -2.53 -7.87 12.51
N CYS A 32 -2.25 -6.65 12.07
CA CYS A 32 -1.78 -5.57 12.92
C CYS A 32 -2.59 -4.28 12.68
N LEU A 33 -2.81 -3.54 13.77
CA LEU A 33 -3.34 -2.18 13.74
C LEU A 33 -2.22 -1.26 14.20
N HIS A 34 -1.90 -0.27 13.36
CA HIS A 34 -0.93 0.80 13.60
C HIS A 34 -1.69 2.13 13.74
#